data_AF-A0A521M9C0-F1
#
_entry.id   AF-A0A521M9C0-F1
#
_cell.length_a   1.000
_cell.length_b   1.000
_cell.length_c   1.000
_cell.angle_alpha   90.00
_cell.angle_beta   90.00
_cell.angle_gamma   90.00
#
_symmetry.space_group_name_H-M   'P 1'
#
loop_
_entity.id
_entity.type
_entity.pdbx_description
1 polymer ?
#
loop_
_entity_poly.entity_id
_entity_poly.type
_entity_poly.pdbx_seq_one_letter_code
_entity_poly.pdbx_strand_id
1 'polypeptide(L)'
;MAQPQSTTPDARTGIANRVQTIVARVLGIAQERVAEKANFVTDLGASSLDLVELIMAIEDAFGIEISDSAAERILTVGDLVAFIRSQAPAAKAA
;
A
#
# COMPACT_ATOMS: atom_id res chain seq x y z
N MET A 1 -2.04 36.73 3.76
CA MET A 1 -1.38 35.92 4.81
C MET A 1 -1.54 34.45 4.40
N ALA A 2 -0.46 33.67 4.51
CA ALA A 2 -0.27 32.28 4.03
C ALA A 2 -0.11 32.06 2.50
N GLN A 3 1.15 32.10 2.03
CA GLN A 3 1.65 31.27 0.91
C GLN A 3 2.27 29.99 1.53
N PRO A 4 2.62 28.91 0.80
CA PRO A 4 2.05 28.28 -0.42
C PRO A 4 1.74 26.77 -0.17
N GLN A 5 0.83 26.14 -0.91
CA GLN A 5 0.76 24.67 -0.92
C GLN A 5 1.59 24.11 -2.08
N SER A 6 2.91 24.14 -1.89
CA SER A 6 3.82 23.26 -2.61
C SER A 6 3.60 21.85 -2.07
N THR A 7 2.87 21.02 -2.78
CA THR A 7 3.01 19.56 -2.59
C THR A 7 2.77 18.90 -3.92
N THR A 8 3.74 19.03 -4.83
CA THR A 8 4.03 17.92 -5.74
C THR A 8 4.21 16.72 -4.81
N PRO A 9 3.31 15.73 -4.79
CA PRO A 9 3.49 14.59 -3.90
C PRO A 9 4.76 13.93 -4.37
N ASP A 10 5.78 13.90 -3.52
CA ASP A 10 6.95 13.08 -3.77
C ASP A 10 6.43 11.70 -4.16
N ALA A 11 6.88 11.14 -5.29
CA ALA A 11 6.36 9.86 -5.79
C ALA A 11 6.37 8.76 -4.70
N ARG A 12 7.24 8.91 -3.69
CA ARG A 12 7.30 8.11 -2.45
C ARG A 12 6.05 8.21 -1.57
N THR A 13 5.55 9.40 -1.30
CA THR A 13 4.35 9.61 -0.46
C THR A 13 3.08 9.20 -1.21
N GLY A 14 3.08 9.36 -2.53
CA GLY A 14 1.98 8.93 -3.39
C GLY A 14 1.70 7.42 -3.30
N ILE A 15 2.74 6.58 -3.27
CA ILE A 15 2.57 5.12 -3.14
C ILE A 15 1.94 4.77 -1.80
N ALA A 16 2.48 5.29 -0.68
CA ALA A 16 1.97 4.98 0.65
C ALA A 16 0.49 5.37 0.81
N ASN A 17 0.11 6.57 0.38
CA ASN A 17 -1.27 7.04 0.44
C ASN A 17 -2.21 6.18 -0.42
N ARG A 18 -1.76 5.81 -1.62
CA ARG A 18 -2.55 4.96 -2.54
C ARG A 18 -2.73 3.55 -1.98
N VAL A 19 -1.70 2.95 -1.39
CA VAL A 19 -1.80 1.67 -0.69
C VAL A 19 -2.79 1.77 0.47
N GLN A 20 -2.66 2.77 1.33
CA GLN A 20 -3.58 2.99 2.46
C GLN A 20 -5.03 3.15 2.00
N THR A 21 -5.25 3.84 0.89
CA THR A 21 -6.59 4.02 0.30
C THR A 21 -7.19 2.69 -0.17
N ILE A 22 -6.40 1.84 -0.82
CA ILE A 22 -6.83 0.52 -1.29
C ILE A 22 -7.15 -0.36 -0.09
N VAL A 23 -6.25 -0.44 0.89
CA VAL A 23 -6.43 -1.22 2.12
C VAL A 23 -7.69 -0.79 2.87
N ALA A 24 -7.89 0.52 3.05
CA ALA A 24 -9.08 1.07 3.69
C ALA A 24 -10.38 0.67 2.96
N ARG A 25 -10.37 0.70 1.62
CA ARG A 25 -11.52 0.33 0.80
C ARG A 25 -11.83 -1.16 0.88
N VAL A 26 -10.82 -2.02 0.74
CA VAL A 26 -10.99 -3.48 0.77
C VAL A 26 -11.49 -3.93 2.14
N LEU A 27 -10.87 -3.43 3.21
CA LEU A 27 -11.23 -3.80 4.58
C LEU A 27 -12.44 -3.04 5.14
N GLY A 28 -12.98 -2.05 4.41
CA GLY A 28 -14.08 -1.23 4.88
C GLY A 28 -13.77 -0.40 6.13
N ILE A 29 -12.51 0.00 6.32
CA ILE A 29 -12.04 0.79 7.48
C ILE A 29 -11.63 2.21 7.07
N ALA A 30 -11.54 3.12 8.04
CA ALA A 30 -11.03 4.46 7.77
C ALA A 30 -9.53 4.43 7.40
N GLN A 31 -9.13 5.21 6.39
CA GLN A 31 -7.74 5.35 5.97
C GLN A 31 -6.81 5.75 7.12
N GLU A 32 -7.32 6.56 8.05
CA GLU A 32 -6.61 7.01 9.26
C GLU A 32 -6.23 5.86 10.20
N ARG A 33 -6.94 4.73 10.13
CA ARG A 33 -6.60 3.51 10.90
C ARG A 33 -5.49 2.69 10.24
N VAL A 34 -5.18 2.95 8.97
CA VAL A 34 -4.19 2.20 8.19
C VAL A 34 -2.79 2.79 8.42
N ALA A 35 -2.24 2.54 9.60
CA ALA A 35 -0.87 2.94 9.92
C ALA A 35 0.15 2.05 9.19
N GLU A 36 1.32 2.59 8.81
CA GLU A 36 2.39 1.80 8.18
C GLU A 36 2.85 0.62 9.05
N LYS A 37 2.83 0.79 10.37
CA LYS A 37 3.17 -0.26 11.33
C LYS A 37 2.03 -1.26 11.60
N ALA A 38 0.83 -1.02 11.07
CA ALA A 38 -0.32 -1.88 11.32
C ALA A 38 -0.15 -3.20 10.58
N ASN A 39 -0.30 -4.30 11.31
CA ASN A 39 -0.37 -5.63 10.75
C ASN A 39 -1.76 -5.87 10.15
N PHE A 40 -1.81 -6.44 8.94
CA PHE A 40 -3.07 -6.66 8.24
C PHE A 40 -4.02 -7.56 9.03
N VAL A 41 -3.53 -8.64 9.64
CA VAL A 41 -4.35 -9.60 10.37
C VAL A 41 -4.57 -9.14 11.81
N THR A 42 -3.50 -8.83 12.55
CA THR A 42 -3.62 -8.60 14.00
C THR A 42 -4.14 -7.21 14.37
N ASP A 43 -3.85 -6.17 13.58
CA ASP A 43 -4.26 -4.80 13.89
C ASP A 43 -5.48 -4.35 13.07
N LEU A 44 -5.51 -4.72 11.78
CA LEU A 44 -6.59 -4.33 10.87
C LEU A 44 -7.71 -5.37 10.80
N GLY A 45 -7.48 -6.60 11.29
CA GLY A 45 -8.48 -7.65 11.30
C GLY A 45 -8.79 -8.25 9.93
N ALA A 46 -7.87 -8.13 8.97
CA ALA A 46 -8.00 -8.74 7.65
C ALA A 46 -8.07 -10.25 7.76
N SER A 47 -9.09 -10.84 7.15
CA SER A 47 -9.19 -12.28 6.96
C SER A 47 -8.27 -12.74 5.81
N SER A 48 -8.05 -14.05 5.69
CA SER A 48 -7.30 -14.61 4.57
C SER A 48 -7.91 -14.27 3.21
N LEU A 49 -9.24 -14.13 3.12
CA LEU A 49 -9.92 -13.71 1.89
C LEU A 49 -9.65 -12.24 1.59
N ASP A 50 -9.72 -11.37 2.61
CA ASP A 50 -9.43 -9.94 2.44
C ASP A 50 -7.98 -9.72 1.98
N LEU A 51 -7.03 -10.54 2.44
CA LEU A 51 -5.65 -10.50 1.99
C LEU A 51 -5.52 -10.87 0.51
N VAL A 52 -6.24 -11.89 0.04
CA VAL A 52 -6.25 -12.28 -1.38
C VAL A 52 -6.81 -11.15 -2.25
N GLU A 53 -7.96 -10.57 -1.85
CA GLU A 53 -8.56 -9.43 -2.57
C GLU A 53 -7.64 -8.20 -2.55
N LEU A 54 -6.99 -7.93 -1.42
CA LEU A 54 -6.05 -6.83 -1.28
C LEU A 54 -4.85 -7.00 -2.21
N ILE A 55 -4.24 -8.18 -2.24
CA ILE A 55 -3.09 -8.49 -3.11
C ILE A 55 -3.50 -8.25 -4.57
N MET A 56 -4.62 -8.82 -5.02
CA MET A 56 -5.13 -8.62 -6.38
C MET A 56 -5.38 -7.14 -6.72
N ALA A 57 -5.99 -6.38 -5.80
CA ALA A 57 -6.26 -4.96 -5.99
C ALA A 57 -4.97 -4.13 -6.09
N ILE A 58 -3.92 -4.52 -5.36
CA ILE A 58 -2.62 -3.87 -5.39
C ILE A 58 -1.89 -4.21 -6.70
N GLU A 59 -1.88 -5.48 -7.10
CA GLU A 59 -1.29 -5.94 -8.36
C GLU A 59 -1.89 -5.18 -9.56
N ASP A 60 -3.22 -5.08 -9.62
CA ASP A 60 -3.92 -4.32 -10.67
C ASP A 60 -3.63 -2.81 -10.58
N ALA A 61 -3.68 -2.23 -9.38
CA ALA A 61 -3.50 -0.79 -9.20
C ALA A 61 -2.08 -0.28 -9.53
N PHE A 62 -1.07 -1.13 -9.31
CA PHE A 62 0.35 -0.78 -9.52
C PHE A 62 0.98 -1.49 -10.73
N GLY A 63 0.29 -2.45 -11.34
CA GLY A 63 0.82 -3.26 -12.44
C GLY A 63 2.02 -4.11 -12.02
N ILE A 64 1.98 -4.67 -10.81
CA ILE A 64 3.04 -5.53 -10.25
C ILE A 64 2.52 -6.94 -10.02
N GLU A 65 3.43 -7.88 -9.82
CA GLU A 65 3.11 -9.24 -9.38
C GLU A 65 3.67 -9.48 -7.98
N ILE A 66 2.85 -10.00 -7.08
CA ILE A 66 3.22 -10.39 -5.72
C ILE A 66 3.14 -11.91 -5.66
N SER A 67 4.30 -12.57 -5.60
CA SER A 67 4.34 -14.02 -5.42
C SER A 67 3.85 -14.42 -4.03
N ASP A 68 3.33 -15.65 -3.89
CA ASP A 68 2.87 -16.17 -2.60
C ASP A 68 3.94 -16.03 -1.50
N SER A 69 5.20 -16.35 -1.82
CA SER A 69 6.32 -16.20 -0.87
C SER A 69 6.60 -14.75 -0.48
N ALA A 70 6.30 -13.77 -1.35
CA ALA A 70 6.39 -12.36 -1.00
C ALA A 70 5.20 -11.94 -0.14
N ALA A 71 3.99 -12.35 -0.51
CA ALA A 71 2.76 -12.09 0.26
C ALA A 71 2.85 -12.63 1.70
N GLU A 72 3.39 -13.83 1.89
CA GLU A 72 3.64 -14.42 3.22
C GLU A 72 4.61 -13.60 4.10
N ARG A 73 5.50 -12.83 3.48
CA ARG A 73 6.46 -11.96 4.18
C ARG A 73 5.91 -10.56 4.44
N ILE A 74 4.85 -10.17 3.73
CA ILE A 74 4.20 -8.87 3.88
C ILE A 74 3.18 -8.98 5.01
N LEU A 75 3.61 -8.57 6.21
CA LEU A 75 2.79 -8.64 7.42
C LEU A 75 2.14 -7.30 7.74
N THR A 76 2.83 -6.20 7.40
CA THR A 76 2.38 -4.84 7.70
C THR A 76 2.17 -4.00 6.45
N VAL A 77 1.41 -2.92 6.59
CA VAL A 77 1.19 -1.93 5.53
C VAL A 77 2.52 -1.37 5.01
N GLY A 78 3.47 -1.13 5.92
CA GLY A 78 4.81 -0.62 5.60
C GLY A 78 5.60 -1.62 4.76
N ASP A 79 5.50 -2.92 5.05
CA ASP A 79 6.15 -3.97 4.24
C ASP A 79 5.60 -3.97 2.81
N LEU A 80 4.28 -3.85 2.66
CA LEU A 80 3.63 -3.78 1.35
C LEU A 80 4.06 -2.53 0.58
N VAL A 81 4.07 -1.37 1.24
CA VAL A 81 4.54 -0.11 0.64
C VAL A 81 6.00 -0.22 0.22
N ALA A 82 6.86 -0.82 1.04
CA ALA A 82 8.27 -1.03 0.73
C ALA A 82 8.44 -1.99 -0.45
N PHE A 83 7.68 -3.09 -0.50
CA PHE A 83 7.68 -4.02 -1.61
C PHE A 83 7.26 -3.34 -2.91
N ILE A 84 6.13 -2.63 -2.91
CA ILE A 84 5.66 -1.88 -4.08
C ILE A 84 6.70 -0.85 -4.51
N ARG A 85 7.38 -0.18 -3.58
CA ARG A 85 8.47 0.75 -3.91
C ARG A 85 9.67 0.06 -4.57
N SER A 86 9.95 -1.20 -4.22
CA SER A 86 11.02 -1.97 -4.87
C SER A 86 10.64 -2.49 -6.25
N GLN A 87 9.35 -2.74 -6.49
CA GLN A 87 8.83 -3.25 -7.77
C GLN A 87 8.42 -2.14 -8.74
N ALA A 88 7.87 -1.04 -8.22
CA ALA A 88 7.58 0.14 -9.00
C ALA A 88 8.92 0.59 -9.60
N PRO A 89 9.04 0.64 -10.93
CA PRO A 89 10.28 1.08 -11.54
C PRO A 89 10.54 2.47 -10.99
N ALA A 90 11.61 2.64 -10.21
CA ALA A 90 12.21 3.95 -10.01
C ALA A 90 12.45 4.46 -11.42
N ALA A 91 11.57 5.37 -11.87
CA ALA A 91 11.39 5.86 -13.23
C ALA A 91 12.37 5.20 -14.19
N LYS A 92 11.91 4.19 -14.96
CA LYS A 92 12.70 3.54 -16.02
C LYS A 92 13.54 4.64 -16.67
N ALA A 93 14.82 4.69 -16.33
CA ALA A 93 15.71 5.75 -16.74
C ALA A 93 15.86 5.57 -18.25
N ALA A 94 15.12 6.38 -18.98
CA ALA A 94 15.24 6.59 -20.40
C ALA A 94 15.81 7.99 -20.58
#